data_AF-A0A212I5G0-F1
#
_entry.id   AF-A0A212I5G0-F1
#
_cell.length_a   1.000
_cell.length_b   1.000
_cell.length_c   1.000
_cell.angle_alpha   90.00
_cell.angle_beta   90.00
_cell.angle_gamma   90.00
#
_symmetry.space_group_name_H-M   'P 1'
#
loop_
_entity.id
_entity.type
_entity.pdbx_description
1 polymer ?
#
loop_
_entity_poly.entity_id
_entity_poly.type
_entity_poly.pdbx_seq_one_letter_code
_entity_poly.pdbx_strand_id
1 'polypeptide(L)'
;MTKKTKAEKANELTARRKRDVEYQNKRKDKLEKLGKHSITIRLDDVAYKSFSDICEILGYQRPAEKKRNLIETYSASLIHLLRIEREEAIYRPKSRAAKKFYRLYKIVNHLKYDKKYSDNEIINFMKSEKIATPSSTIKGSKYYLWNDKSIGKMLNEEKVIGILKQLDEGA
;
A
#
# COMPACT_ATOMS: atom_id res chain seq x y z
N MET A 1 -50.68 -32.04 17.23
CA MET A 1 -49.75 -31.72 16.12
C MET A 1 -50.24 -32.38 14.84
N THR A 2 -50.80 -31.60 13.91
CA THR A 2 -51.36 -32.10 12.65
C THR A 2 -50.23 -32.44 11.66
N LYS A 3 -50.18 -33.70 11.19
CA LYS A 3 -49.20 -34.14 10.17
C LYS A 3 -49.54 -33.47 8.84
N LYS A 4 -48.65 -32.60 8.35
CA LYS A 4 -48.76 -31.98 7.01
C LYS A 4 -48.97 -33.02 5.92
N THR A 5 -49.90 -32.75 5.02
CA THR A 5 -50.23 -33.66 3.91
C THR A 5 -49.09 -33.72 2.89
N LYS A 6 -49.07 -34.78 2.07
CA LYS A 6 -48.02 -35.00 1.05
C LYS A 6 -47.95 -33.84 0.04
N ALA A 7 -49.10 -33.22 -0.27
CA ALA A 7 -49.22 -32.05 -1.13
C ALA A 7 -48.65 -30.77 -0.49
N GLU A 8 -48.91 -30.54 0.80
CA GLU A 8 -48.35 -29.39 1.55
C GLU A 8 -46.82 -29.46 1.63
N LYS A 9 -46.26 -30.66 1.84
CA LYS A 9 -44.81 -30.88 1.84
C LYS A 9 -44.19 -30.63 0.45
N ALA A 10 -44.88 -31.02 -0.63
CA ALA A 10 -44.43 -30.78 -2.00
C ALA A 10 -44.46 -29.29 -2.37
N ASN A 11 -45.48 -28.55 -1.93
CA ASN A 11 -45.58 -27.09 -2.10
C ASN A 11 -44.51 -26.33 -1.29
N GLU A 12 -44.19 -26.79 -0.08
CA GLU A 12 -43.12 -26.19 0.71
C GLU A 12 -41.73 -26.45 0.09
N LEU A 13 -41.52 -27.64 -0.47
CA LEU A 13 -40.28 -28.00 -1.16
C LEU A 13 -40.06 -27.16 -2.44
N THR A 14 -41.12 -26.95 -3.22
CA THR A 14 -41.07 -26.12 -4.43
C THR A 14 -40.85 -24.65 -4.10
N ALA A 15 -41.48 -24.13 -3.03
CA ALA A 15 -41.23 -22.77 -2.54
C ALA A 15 -39.78 -22.58 -2.05
N ARG A 16 -39.19 -23.56 -1.37
CA ARG A 16 -37.76 -23.53 -0.98
C ARG A 16 -36.84 -23.50 -2.19
N ARG A 17 -37.06 -24.39 -3.17
CA ARG A 17 -36.28 -24.43 -4.41
C ARG A 17 -36.33 -23.10 -5.18
N LYS A 18 -37.50 -22.45 -5.27
CA LYS A 18 -37.63 -21.12 -5.89
C LYS A 18 -36.79 -20.06 -5.18
N ARG A 19 -36.84 -20.02 -3.84
CA ARG A 19 -36.03 -19.07 -3.04
C ARG A 19 -34.53 -19.30 -3.20
N ASP A 20 -34.10 -20.56 -3.25
CA ASP A 20 -32.68 -20.91 -3.42
C ASP A 20 -32.19 -20.48 -4.82
N VAL A 21 -32.99 -20.71 -5.86
CA VAL A 21 -32.68 -20.26 -7.23
C VAL A 21 -32.62 -18.73 -7.31
N GLU A 22 -33.58 -18.02 -6.72
CA GLU A 22 -33.55 -16.55 -6.68
C GLU A 22 -32.34 -16.01 -5.92
N TYR A 23 -31.97 -16.63 -4.80
CA TYR A 23 -30.77 -16.27 -4.05
C TYR A 23 -29.50 -16.50 -4.86
N GLN A 24 -29.39 -17.64 -5.54
CA GLN A 24 -28.23 -17.95 -6.39
C GLN A 24 -28.12 -16.98 -7.58
N ASN A 25 -29.24 -16.65 -8.23
CA ASN A 25 -29.26 -15.68 -9.33
C ASN A 25 -28.84 -14.28 -8.85
N LYS A 26 -29.42 -13.78 -7.75
CA LYS A 26 -29.02 -12.50 -7.15
C LYS A 26 -27.55 -12.48 -6.74
N ARG A 27 -27.02 -13.61 -6.25
CA ARG A 27 -25.61 -13.75 -5.90
C ARG A 27 -24.73 -13.71 -7.15
N LYS A 28 -25.12 -14.39 -8.23
CA LYS A 28 -24.39 -14.40 -9.50
C LYS A 28 -24.33 -13.01 -10.14
N ASP A 29 -25.46 -12.30 -10.19
CA ASP A 29 -25.52 -10.92 -10.71
C ASP A 29 -24.66 -9.96 -9.88
N LYS A 30 -24.64 -10.15 -8.55
CA LYS A 30 -23.81 -9.35 -7.65
C LYS A 30 -22.32 -9.64 -7.85
N LEU A 31 -21.95 -10.90 -8.11
CA LEU A 31 -20.57 -11.30 -8.39
C LEU A 31 -20.09 -10.81 -9.76
N GLU A 32 -20.94 -10.90 -10.80
CA GLU A 32 -20.64 -10.33 -12.12
C GLU A 32 -20.42 -8.81 -12.05
N LYS A 33 -21.25 -8.09 -11.28
CA LYS A 33 -21.06 -6.65 -11.02
C LYS A 33 -19.81 -6.31 -10.22
N LEU A 34 -19.30 -7.24 -9.42
CA LEU A 34 -18.08 -7.05 -8.61
C LEU A 34 -16.80 -7.35 -9.42
N GLY A 35 -16.89 -8.15 -10.47
CA GLY A 35 -15.75 -8.52 -11.33
C GLY A 35 -14.90 -9.68 -10.79
N LYS A 36 -14.06 -10.25 -11.67
CA LYS A 36 -13.36 -11.54 -11.46
C LYS A 36 -12.36 -11.56 -10.29
N HIS A 37 -11.88 -10.39 -9.85
CA HIS A 37 -10.83 -10.25 -8.82
C HIS A 37 -11.21 -9.28 -7.68
N SER A 38 -12.50 -9.03 -7.44
CA SER A 38 -12.92 -8.14 -6.35
C SER A 38 -12.75 -8.80 -4.98
N ILE A 39 -11.85 -8.24 -4.17
CA ILE A 39 -11.73 -8.55 -2.75
C ILE A 39 -12.67 -7.62 -1.97
N THR A 40 -13.60 -8.19 -1.21
CA THR A 40 -14.48 -7.44 -0.30
C THR A 40 -14.15 -7.81 1.14
N ILE A 41 -13.50 -6.91 1.86
CA ILE A 41 -13.19 -7.08 3.28
C ILE A 41 -14.08 -6.13 4.10
N ARG A 42 -14.66 -6.66 5.17
CA ARG A 42 -15.34 -5.86 6.19
C ARG A 42 -14.30 -5.46 7.24
N LEU A 43 -14.09 -4.17 7.40
CA LEU A 43 -13.27 -3.64 8.49
C LEU A 43 -14.11 -3.60 9.77
N ASP A 44 -13.50 -3.97 10.89
CA ASP A 44 -14.04 -3.65 12.21
C ASP A 44 -13.80 -2.18 12.55
N ASP A 45 -14.39 -1.70 13.65
CA ASP A 45 -14.36 -0.28 14.00
C ASP A 45 -12.94 0.23 14.27
N VAL A 46 -12.07 -0.61 14.81
CA VAL A 46 -10.67 -0.26 15.11
C VAL A 46 -9.88 -0.12 13.81
N ALA A 47 -9.97 -1.12 12.93
CA ALA A 47 -9.31 -1.12 11.63
C ALA A 47 -9.83 0.00 10.73
N TYR A 48 -11.13 0.30 10.77
CA TYR A 48 -11.74 1.41 10.05
C TYR A 48 -11.20 2.77 10.52
N LYS A 49 -11.07 2.96 11.84
CA LYS A 49 -10.53 4.18 12.42
C LYS A 49 -9.07 4.37 12.02
N SER A 50 -8.23 3.36 12.22
CA SER A 50 -6.82 3.41 11.83
C SER A 50 -6.64 3.69 10.34
N PHE A 51 -7.46 3.08 9.49
CA PHE A 51 -7.44 3.35 8.06
C PHE A 51 -7.87 4.79 7.72
N SER A 52 -8.93 5.29 8.37
CA SER A 52 -9.42 6.65 8.17
C SER A 52 -8.37 7.70 8.54
N ASP A 53 -7.65 7.46 9.63
CA ASP A 53 -6.56 8.33 10.07
C ASP A 53 -5.40 8.32 9.06
N ILE A 54 -5.09 7.17 8.46
CA ILE A 54 -4.07 7.06 7.40
C ILE A 54 -4.48 7.83 6.14
N CYS A 55 -5.74 7.74 5.70
CA CYS A 55 -6.23 8.52 4.57
C CYS A 55 -6.05 10.03 4.81
N GLU A 56 -6.39 10.50 6.01
CA GLU A 56 -6.26 11.90 6.39
C GLU A 56 -4.80 12.37 6.43
N ILE A 57 -3.90 11.57 7.01
CA ILE A 57 -2.45 11.84 7.01
C ILE A 57 -1.91 12.00 5.58
N LEU A 58 -2.43 11.20 4.65
CA LEU A 58 -2.04 11.22 3.24
C LEU A 58 -2.75 12.31 2.41
N GLY A 59 -3.63 13.11 3.02
CA GLY A 59 -4.39 14.18 2.35
C GLY A 59 -5.61 13.71 1.57
N TYR A 60 -6.05 12.47 1.77
CA TYR A 60 -7.27 11.92 1.18
C TYR A 60 -8.48 12.12 2.09
N GLN A 61 -9.67 12.19 1.47
CA GLN A 61 -10.92 12.22 2.23
C GLN A 61 -11.08 10.93 3.03
N ARG A 62 -11.56 11.07 4.28
CA ARG A 62 -11.94 9.93 5.10
C ARG A 62 -13.00 9.10 4.37
N PRO A 63 -12.90 7.76 4.41
CA PRO A 63 -13.89 6.90 3.80
C PRO A 63 -15.27 7.15 4.42
N ALA A 64 -16.31 7.07 3.60
CA ALA A 64 -17.69 7.18 4.06
C ALA A 64 -18.29 5.78 4.23
N GLU A 65 -19.08 5.61 5.29
CA GLU A 65 -19.77 4.35 5.57
C GLU A 65 -20.57 3.88 4.34
N LYS A 66 -20.40 2.61 3.96
CA LYS A 66 -21.12 1.94 2.85
C LYS A 66 -20.84 2.43 1.41
N LYS A 67 -19.88 3.34 1.18
CA LYS A 67 -19.48 3.73 -0.19
C LYS A 67 -18.41 2.81 -0.77
N ARG A 68 -18.67 2.20 -1.93
CA ARG A 68 -17.76 1.22 -2.59
C ARG A 68 -16.62 1.83 -3.41
N ASN A 69 -16.50 3.15 -3.52
CA ASN A 69 -15.42 3.84 -4.25
C ASN A 69 -14.10 3.86 -3.47
N LEU A 70 -13.87 2.76 -2.79
CA LEU A 70 -12.98 2.62 -1.67
C LEU A 70 -11.78 1.79 -2.09
N ILE A 71 -11.91 0.96 -3.13
CA ILE A 71 -10.85 0.05 -3.60
C ILE A 71 -9.63 0.81 -4.10
N GLU A 72 -9.77 1.89 -4.88
CA GLU A 72 -8.59 2.61 -5.40
C GLU A 72 -7.80 3.34 -4.29
N THR A 73 -8.49 4.01 -3.37
CA THR A 73 -7.87 4.66 -2.20
C THR A 73 -7.31 3.61 -1.22
N TYR A 74 -8.03 2.51 -1.00
CA TYR A 74 -7.56 1.37 -0.22
C TYR A 74 -6.30 0.78 -0.83
N SER A 75 -6.29 0.54 -2.14
CA SER A 75 -5.17 -0.03 -2.87
C SER A 75 -3.96 0.89 -2.83
N ALA A 76 -4.12 2.21 -3.01
CA ALA A 76 -3.01 3.15 -2.92
C ALA A 76 -2.38 3.19 -1.51
N SER A 77 -3.21 3.27 -0.46
CA SER A 77 -2.74 3.25 0.93
C SER A 77 -2.13 1.90 1.31
N LEU A 78 -2.72 0.76 0.91
CA LEU A 78 -2.17 -0.57 1.16
C LEU A 78 -0.88 -0.83 0.38
N ILE A 79 -0.77 -0.39 -0.89
CA ILE A 79 0.47 -0.49 -1.66
C ILE A 79 1.59 0.29 -0.94
N HIS A 80 1.28 1.50 -0.47
CA HIS A 80 2.24 2.31 0.28
C HIS A 80 2.64 1.66 1.62
N LEU A 81 1.67 1.16 2.39
CA LEU A 81 1.93 0.47 3.67
C LEU A 81 2.69 -0.84 3.50
N LEU A 82 2.32 -1.68 2.53
CA LEU A 82 3.03 -2.90 2.18
C LEU A 82 4.46 -2.60 1.72
N ARG A 83 4.66 -1.48 1.04
CA ARG A 83 6.00 -1.06 0.64
C ARG A 83 6.81 -0.56 1.84
N ILE A 84 6.24 0.20 2.76
CA ILE A 84 6.90 0.59 4.02
C ILE A 84 7.28 -0.65 4.84
N GLU A 85 6.37 -1.61 4.97
CA GLU A 85 6.58 -2.85 5.74
C GLU A 85 7.67 -3.72 5.09
N ARG A 86 7.64 -3.89 3.76
CA ARG A 86 8.74 -4.53 3.02
C ARG A 86 10.05 -3.77 3.18
N GLU A 87 10.04 -2.44 3.13
CA GLU A 87 11.23 -1.60 3.35
C GLU A 87 11.80 -1.78 4.77
N GLU A 88 10.97 -1.91 5.81
CA GLU A 88 11.42 -2.22 7.17
C GLU A 88 11.95 -3.65 7.34
N ALA A 89 11.42 -4.62 6.57
CA ALA A 89 11.92 -5.98 6.54
C ALA A 89 13.31 -6.09 5.85
N ILE A 90 13.64 -5.17 4.95
CA ILE A 90 14.88 -5.20 4.16
C ILE A 90 16.12 -4.91 5.03
N TYR A 91 16.09 -3.87 5.86
CA TYR A 91 17.23 -3.52 6.72
C TYR A 91 16.84 -2.56 7.85
N ARG A 92 17.32 -2.83 9.07
CA ARG A 92 17.10 -1.98 10.25
C ARG A 92 18.39 -1.24 10.64
N PRO A 93 18.59 0.02 10.21
CA PRO A 93 19.83 0.75 10.43
C PRO A 93 20.04 1.10 11.91
N LYS A 94 21.25 0.87 12.42
CA LYS A 94 21.65 1.09 13.81
C LYS A 94 22.32 2.44 14.01
N SER A 95 23.31 2.77 13.19
CA SER A 95 24.15 3.95 13.30
C SER A 95 23.45 5.22 12.81
N ARG A 96 23.92 6.39 13.28
CA ARG A 96 23.36 7.68 12.84
C ARG A 96 23.58 7.91 11.34
N ALA A 97 24.71 7.45 10.81
CA ALA A 97 25.03 7.56 9.39
C ALA A 97 24.13 6.68 8.53
N ALA A 98 23.96 5.41 8.93
CA ALA A 98 23.05 4.48 8.25
C ALA A 98 21.60 4.97 8.28
N LYS A 99 21.11 5.49 9.42
CA LYS A 99 19.76 6.07 9.52
C LYS A 99 19.55 7.24 8.58
N LYS A 100 20.54 8.14 8.46
CA LYS A 100 20.48 9.27 7.50
C LYS A 100 20.46 8.78 6.05
N PHE A 101 21.34 7.83 5.71
CA PHE A 101 21.41 7.27 4.36
C PHE A 101 20.12 6.51 3.99
N TYR A 102 19.58 5.74 4.91
CA TYR A 102 18.32 5.01 4.71
C TYR A 102 17.12 5.94 4.51
N ARG A 103 17.05 7.05 5.27
CA ARG A 103 16.03 8.07 5.04
C ARG A 103 16.11 8.65 3.62
N LEU A 104 17.32 8.85 3.11
CA LEU A 104 17.52 9.35 1.76
C LEU A 104 17.00 8.37 0.70
N TYR A 105 17.32 7.09 0.86
CA TYR A 105 16.78 6.01 0.03
C TYR A 105 15.25 6.01 0.00
N LYS A 106 14.60 6.10 1.18
CA LYS A 106 13.14 6.16 1.28
C LYS A 106 12.53 7.32 0.51
N ILE A 107 13.14 8.51 0.57
CA ILE A 107 12.67 9.69 -0.17
C ILE A 107 12.72 9.42 -1.68
N VAL A 108 13.86 8.92 -2.20
CA VAL A 108 14.01 8.65 -3.63
C VAL A 108 13.01 7.60 -4.11
N ASN A 109 12.86 6.51 -3.36
CA ASN A 109 11.87 5.48 -3.69
C ASN A 109 10.44 6.03 -3.66
N HIS A 110 10.08 6.85 -2.65
CA HIS A 110 8.76 7.47 -2.57
C HIS A 110 8.46 8.32 -3.82
N LEU A 111 9.41 9.18 -4.21
CA LEU A 111 9.24 10.02 -5.40
C LEU A 111 9.14 9.16 -6.67
N LYS A 112 9.97 8.12 -6.79
CA LYS A 112 9.99 7.26 -7.98
C LYS A 112 8.72 6.43 -8.15
N TYR A 113 8.29 5.74 -7.11
CA TYR A 113 7.25 4.72 -7.24
C TYR A 113 5.86 5.20 -6.78
N ASP A 114 5.78 6.06 -5.76
CA ASP A 114 4.48 6.53 -5.26
C ASP A 114 4.03 7.78 -5.99
N LYS A 115 4.94 8.74 -6.20
CA LYS A 115 4.65 9.97 -6.95
C LYS A 115 4.86 9.83 -8.46
N LYS A 116 5.42 8.69 -8.91
CA LYS A 116 5.71 8.40 -10.33
C LYS A 116 6.59 9.44 -11.02
N TYR A 117 7.50 10.08 -10.28
CA TYR A 117 8.42 11.04 -10.87
C TYR A 117 9.44 10.33 -11.78
N SER A 118 9.74 10.96 -12.90
CA SER A 118 10.89 10.63 -13.72
C SER A 118 12.20 10.91 -12.96
N ASP A 119 13.30 10.31 -13.40
CA ASP A 119 14.60 10.49 -12.74
C ASP A 119 15.01 11.98 -12.74
N ASN A 120 14.71 12.70 -13.81
CA ASN A 120 14.97 14.14 -13.91
C ASN A 120 14.13 14.96 -12.91
N GLU A 121 12.85 14.62 -12.73
CA GLU A 121 11.99 15.29 -11.74
C GLU A 121 12.50 15.04 -10.32
N ILE A 122 12.96 13.82 -10.02
CA ILE A 122 13.59 13.50 -8.73
C ILE A 122 14.88 14.32 -8.56
N ILE A 123 15.76 14.36 -9.57
CA ILE A 123 17.01 15.15 -9.50
C ILE A 123 16.70 16.63 -9.22
N ASN A 124 15.70 17.19 -9.91
CA ASN A 124 15.31 18.59 -9.74
C ASN A 124 14.74 18.85 -8.35
N PHE A 125 13.86 17.97 -7.87
CA PHE A 125 13.30 18.05 -6.51
C PHE A 125 14.41 17.99 -5.44
N MET A 126 15.36 17.06 -5.57
CA MET A 126 16.43 16.92 -4.58
C MET A 126 17.38 18.13 -4.58
N LYS A 127 17.60 18.76 -5.74
CA LYS A 127 18.36 20.00 -5.86
C LYS A 127 17.62 21.19 -5.26
N SER A 128 16.33 21.37 -5.55
CA SER A 128 15.52 22.49 -5.06
C SER A 128 15.42 22.49 -3.54
N GLU A 129 15.22 21.31 -2.96
CA GLU A 129 15.12 21.10 -1.51
C GLU A 129 16.49 21.07 -0.80
N LYS A 130 17.59 21.29 -1.54
CA LYS A 130 18.98 21.21 -1.02
C LYS A 130 19.23 19.93 -0.21
N ILE A 131 18.76 18.80 -0.74
CA ILE A 131 18.94 17.49 -0.10
C ILE A 131 20.33 16.96 -0.45
N ALA A 132 21.08 16.53 0.56
CA ALA A 132 22.44 16.02 0.38
C ALA A 132 22.46 14.77 -0.51
N THR A 133 23.45 14.68 -1.40
CA THR A 133 23.64 13.51 -2.27
C THR A 133 23.96 12.25 -1.45
N PRO A 134 23.81 11.04 -2.02
CA PRO A 134 24.16 9.80 -1.34
C PRO A 134 25.60 9.77 -0.84
N SER A 135 26.54 10.20 -1.69
CA SER A 135 27.97 10.25 -1.35
C SER A 135 28.26 11.25 -0.22
N SER A 136 27.57 12.39 -0.22
CA SER A 136 27.67 13.36 0.88
C SER A 136 27.09 12.85 2.18
N THR A 137 25.98 12.14 2.12
CA THR A 137 25.34 11.56 3.30
C THR A 137 26.24 10.52 3.96
N ILE A 138 26.98 9.74 3.17
CA ILE A 138 28.01 8.80 3.65
C ILE A 138 29.20 9.53 4.28
N LYS A 139 29.75 10.55 3.61
CA LYS A 139 30.95 11.27 4.05
C LYS A 139 30.71 12.37 5.09
N GLY A 140 29.45 12.64 5.45
CA GLY A 140 29.08 13.75 6.32
C GLY A 140 29.27 15.15 5.71
N SER A 141 29.44 15.25 4.38
CA SER A 141 29.64 16.53 3.68
C SER A 141 28.33 17.13 3.17
N LYS A 142 28.37 18.39 2.74
CA LYS A 142 27.21 19.13 2.21
C LYS A 142 27.34 19.37 0.70
N TYR A 143 27.15 18.32 -0.10
CA TYR A 143 27.10 18.40 -1.56
C TYR A 143 25.69 18.04 -2.05
N TYR A 144 25.13 18.91 -2.90
CA TYR A 144 23.71 18.89 -3.29
C TYR A 144 23.49 18.66 -4.79
N LEU A 145 24.55 18.39 -5.55
CA LEU A 145 24.47 18.21 -6.99
C LEU A 145 24.06 16.78 -7.35
N TRP A 146 22.75 16.56 -7.42
CA TRP A 146 22.16 15.31 -7.89
C TRP A 146 22.36 15.10 -9.39
N ASN A 147 22.60 13.85 -9.77
CA ASN A 147 22.78 13.39 -11.14
C ASN A 147 22.29 11.93 -11.28
N ASP A 148 22.28 11.41 -12.50
CA ASP A 148 21.79 10.06 -12.80
C ASP A 148 22.53 8.98 -12.01
N LYS A 149 23.85 9.14 -11.78
CA LYS A 149 24.64 8.23 -10.95
C LYS A 149 24.14 8.20 -9.50
N SER A 150 23.73 9.35 -8.97
CA SER A 150 23.16 9.47 -7.62
C SER A 150 21.83 8.74 -7.52
N ILE A 151 20.97 8.87 -8.54
CA ILE A 151 19.69 8.17 -8.60
C ILE A 151 19.89 6.67 -8.78
N GLY A 152 20.71 6.23 -9.74
CA GLY A 152 20.98 4.81 -9.96
C GLY A 152 21.57 4.12 -8.74
N LYS A 153 22.31 4.85 -7.89
CA LYS A 153 22.79 4.35 -6.60
C LYS A 153 21.67 4.18 -5.57
N MET A 154 20.66 5.06 -5.58
CA MET A 154 19.51 4.98 -4.67
C MET A 154 18.44 4.00 -5.13
N LEU A 155 18.26 3.81 -6.44
CA LEU A 155 17.27 2.87 -6.96
C LEU A 155 17.77 1.42 -7.03
N ASN A 156 19.05 1.16 -6.74
CA ASN A 156 19.61 -0.18 -6.65
C ASN A 156 19.62 -0.66 -5.20
N GLU A 157 18.64 -1.49 -4.87
CA GLU A 157 18.41 -1.98 -3.50
C GLU A 157 19.60 -2.75 -2.91
N GLU A 158 20.19 -3.68 -3.65
CA GLU A 158 21.36 -4.46 -3.19
C GLU A 158 22.54 -3.56 -2.81
N LYS A 159 22.82 -2.56 -3.63
CA LYS A 159 23.88 -1.57 -3.35
C LYS A 159 23.55 -0.72 -2.12
N VAL A 160 22.29 -0.34 -1.95
CA VAL A 160 21.84 0.42 -0.76
C VAL A 160 22.03 -0.41 0.50
N ILE A 161 21.61 -1.67 0.51
CA ILE A 161 21.78 -2.58 1.65
C ILE A 161 23.26 -2.78 1.97
N GLY A 162 24.10 -2.99 0.95
CA GLY A 162 25.55 -3.14 1.15
C GLY A 162 26.18 -1.92 1.84
N ILE A 163 25.78 -0.71 1.44
CA ILE A 163 26.27 0.54 2.07
C ILE A 163 25.73 0.69 3.49
N LEU A 164 24.47 0.35 3.73
CA LEU A 164 23.88 0.41 5.06
C LEU A 164 24.62 -0.50 6.05
N LYS A 165 24.96 -1.73 5.64
CA LYS A 165 25.79 -2.65 6.42
C LYS A 165 27.16 -2.05 6.73
N GLN A 166 27.85 -1.52 5.74
CA GLN A 166 29.16 -0.87 5.94
C GLN A 166 29.08 0.33 6.92
N LEU A 167 28.01 1.12 6.83
CA LEU A 167 27.80 2.27 7.73
C LEU A 167 27.41 1.88 9.16
N ASP A 168 26.86 0.68 9.35
CA ASP A 168 26.55 0.13 10.67
C ASP A 168 27.74 -0.62 11.29
N GLU A 169 28.60 -1.23 10.47
CA GLU A 169 29.82 -1.92 10.91
C GLU A 169 30.97 -0.95 11.22
N GLY A 170 31.02 0.20 10.54
CA GLY A 170 32.05 1.22 10.73
C GLY A 170 31.73 2.29 11.78
N ALA A 171 30.69 2.11 12.59
CA ALA A 171 30.21 3.06 13.61
C ALA A 171 30.36 2.50 15.03
#